data_AF-A0A7X8Z240-F1
#
_entry.id   AF-A0A7X8Z240-F1
#
_cell.length_a   1.000
_cell.length_b   1.000
_cell.length_c   1.000
_cell.angle_alpha   90.00
_cell.angle_beta   90.00
_cell.angle_gamma   90.00
#
_symmetry.space_group_name_H-M   'P 1'
#
loop_
_entity.id
_entity.type
_entity.pdbx_description
1 polymer ?
#
loop_
_entity_poly.entity_id
_entity_poly.type
_entity_poly.pdbx_seq_one_letter_code
_entity_poly.pdbx_strand_id
1 'polypeptide(L)'
;MPTVSDVRLIQPHMDRWQRDLQLRTEQAFWSPNKQAERILAEFPLPGATAGNPMYLLYLRITAGEPLHKLPGTPSAPAKGFFIQIRGDHAGLALVTAGTVQVEKRSLTSEAVRRLRVDLRCEDGTRLTGWLAAQRDDWQLTYFEKHRRPADVNMLQESGPPASVVYGQSQPAE
;
A
#
# COMPACT_ATOMS: atom_id res chain seq x y z
N MET A 1 -18.82 -4.84 -11.82
CA MET A 1 -18.32 -4.96 -10.43
C MET A 1 -17.69 -3.63 -10.04
N PRO A 2 -17.75 -3.19 -8.77
CA PRO A 2 -17.21 -1.89 -8.38
C PRO A 2 -15.70 -1.82 -8.64
N THR A 3 -15.30 -0.83 -9.44
CA THR A 3 -13.92 -0.46 -9.78
C THR A 3 -13.34 0.58 -8.82
N VAL A 4 -14.12 0.99 -7.83
CA VAL A 4 -13.77 2.02 -6.86
C VAL A 4 -13.03 1.38 -5.70
N SER A 5 -11.84 1.90 -5.42
CA SER A 5 -11.07 1.64 -4.21
C SER A 5 -11.65 2.45 -3.04
N ASP A 6 -11.72 1.85 -1.86
CA ASP A 6 -12.26 2.49 -0.65
C ASP A 6 -11.34 2.19 0.55
N VAL A 7 -10.62 3.21 1.01
CA VAL A 7 -9.59 3.09 2.05
C VAL A 7 -9.86 4.12 3.15
N ARG A 8 -9.93 3.64 4.39
CA ARG A 8 -9.98 4.48 5.58
C ARG A 8 -8.56 4.83 6.01
N LEU A 9 -8.31 6.11 6.18
CA LEU A 9 -7.07 6.71 6.65
C LEU A 9 -7.28 7.18 8.10
N ILE A 10 -6.47 6.68 9.02
CA ILE A 10 -6.51 7.07 10.43
C ILE A 10 -5.17 7.71 10.80
N GLN A 11 -5.17 9.01 11.12
CA GLN A 11 -3.97 9.80 11.43
C GLN A 11 -4.00 10.25 12.90
N PRO A 12 -3.36 9.53 13.83
CA PRO A 12 -3.54 9.74 15.27
C PRO A 12 -3.10 11.13 15.77
N HIS A 13 -2.16 11.77 15.06
CA HIS A 13 -1.62 13.09 15.39
C HIS A 13 -2.48 14.25 14.86
N MET A 14 -3.57 13.97 14.13
CA MET A 14 -4.49 14.99 13.60
C MET A 14 -5.63 15.29 14.56
N ASP A 15 -6.18 16.49 14.41
CA ASP A 15 -7.38 16.92 15.11
C ASP A 15 -8.66 16.38 14.47
N ARG A 16 -9.56 15.91 15.34
CA ARG A 16 -10.98 15.58 15.10
C ARG A 16 -11.29 15.06 13.70
N TRP A 17 -11.67 15.94 12.78
CA TRP A 17 -12.25 15.60 11.48
C TRP A 17 -11.20 15.18 10.44
N GLN A 18 -9.91 15.50 10.65
CA GLN A 18 -8.81 15.05 9.79
C GLN A 18 -8.21 13.72 10.27
N ARG A 19 -8.55 13.29 11.50
CA ARG A 19 -8.03 12.05 12.09
C ARG A 19 -8.53 10.80 11.39
N ASP A 20 -9.73 10.83 10.84
CA ASP A 20 -10.40 9.65 10.32
C ASP A 20 -11.10 9.99 9.01
N LEU A 21 -10.45 9.65 7.90
CA LEU A 21 -10.84 10.07 6.57
C LEU A 21 -11.18 8.85 5.72
N GLN A 22 -12.29 8.93 4.98
CA GLN A 22 -12.61 7.96 3.95
C GLN A 22 -12.07 8.44 2.61
N LEU A 23 -11.12 7.69 2.06
CA LEU A 23 -10.49 7.96 0.77
C LEU A 23 -11.07 7.01 -0.28
N ARG A 24 -11.52 7.56 -1.41
CA ARG A 24 -12.05 6.79 -2.52
C ARG A 24 -11.34 7.15 -3.81
N THR A 25 -11.08 6.17 -4.66
CA THR A 25 -10.46 6.45 -5.95
C THR A 25 -10.77 5.38 -7.00
N GLU A 26 -10.85 5.80 -8.25
CA GLU A 26 -10.79 4.92 -9.42
C GLU A 26 -9.38 4.84 -10.01
N GLN A 27 -8.45 5.69 -9.54
CA GLN A 27 -7.06 5.78 -9.97
C GLN A 27 -6.18 4.89 -9.10
N ALA A 28 -6.33 3.58 -9.29
CA ALA A 28 -5.43 2.60 -8.72
C ALA A 28 -4.84 1.73 -9.84
N PHE A 29 -3.53 1.55 -9.81
CA PHE A 29 -2.75 0.86 -10.83
C PHE A 29 -1.90 -0.22 -10.21
N TRP A 30 -1.76 -1.34 -10.90
CA TRP A 30 -0.83 -2.39 -10.53
C TRP A 30 0.02 -2.82 -11.72
N SER A 31 1.21 -3.35 -11.42
CA SER A 31 2.07 -3.98 -12.42
C SER A 31 2.81 -5.16 -11.81
N PRO A 32 2.83 -6.33 -12.47
CA PRO A 32 3.73 -7.39 -12.07
C PRO A 32 5.18 -6.99 -12.39
N ASN A 33 6.12 -7.29 -11.48
CA ASN A 33 7.54 -7.26 -11.77
C ASN A 33 8.16 -8.55 -11.21
N LYS A 34 9.28 -9.00 -11.81
CA LYS A 34 10.00 -10.23 -11.46
C LYS A 34 10.32 -10.34 -9.97
N GLN A 35 10.54 -9.21 -9.29
CA GLN A 35 10.92 -9.18 -7.87
C GLN A 35 9.75 -8.86 -6.92
N ALA A 36 8.80 -8.03 -7.34
CA ALA A 36 7.69 -7.60 -6.50
C ALA A 36 6.51 -7.13 -7.38
N GLU A 37 5.29 -7.38 -6.94
CA GLU A 37 4.11 -6.72 -7.50
C GLU A 37 4.08 -5.27 -7.00
N ARG A 38 3.80 -4.32 -7.89
CA ARG A 38 3.80 -2.89 -7.57
C ARG A 38 2.38 -2.37 -7.62
N ILE A 39 2.01 -1.51 -6.68
CA ILE A 39 0.69 -0.87 -6.60
C ILE A 39 0.89 0.63 -6.42
N LEU A 40 0.10 1.42 -7.14
CA LEU A 40 -0.05 2.87 -6.94
C LEU A 40 -1.54 3.16 -6.79
N ALA A 41 -1.94 3.89 -5.76
CA ALA A 41 -3.28 4.43 -5.64
C ALA A 41 -3.19 5.93 -5.39
N GLU A 42 -3.91 6.70 -6.20
CA GLU A 42 -3.94 8.16 -6.15
C GLU A 42 -5.33 8.58 -5.69
N PHE A 43 -5.43 9.18 -4.49
CA PHE A 43 -6.71 9.57 -3.91
C PHE A 43 -6.89 11.08 -3.99
N PRO A 44 -8.06 11.58 -4.45
CA PRO A 44 -8.41 12.99 -4.36
C PRO A 44 -8.73 13.38 -2.91
N LEU A 45 -9.33 14.57 -2.72
CA LEU A 45 -9.86 14.97 -1.42
C LEU A 45 -10.91 13.97 -0.89
N PRO A 46 -11.05 13.82 0.44
CA PRO A 46 -12.09 12.99 1.02
C PRO A 46 -13.48 13.43 0.52
N GLY A 47 -14.32 12.46 0.16
CA GLY A 47 -15.63 12.70 -0.45
C GLY A 47 -15.64 12.76 -1.99
N ALA A 48 -14.48 12.87 -2.64
CA ALA A 48 -14.35 12.74 -4.09
C ALA A 48 -13.84 11.34 -4.48
N THR A 49 -14.15 10.90 -5.71
CA THR A 49 -13.62 9.66 -6.31
C THR A 49 -12.64 9.93 -7.46
N ALA A 50 -12.65 11.14 -8.00
CA ALA A 50 -11.78 11.61 -9.08
C ALA A 50 -11.35 13.07 -8.84
N GLY A 51 -10.29 13.50 -9.53
CA GLY A 51 -9.75 14.86 -9.46
C GLY A 51 -8.23 14.87 -9.29
N ASN A 52 -7.69 16.04 -8.91
CA ASN A 52 -6.27 16.13 -8.58
C ASN A 52 -5.96 15.30 -7.32
N PRO A 53 -4.95 14.42 -7.36
CA PRO A 53 -4.62 13.62 -6.21
C PRO A 53 -4.06 14.48 -5.09
N MET A 54 -4.53 14.20 -3.88
CA MET A 54 -4.11 14.82 -2.63
C MET A 54 -3.38 13.83 -1.74
N TYR A 55 -3.66 12.54 -1.90
CA TYR A 55 -2.96 11.47 -1.22
C TYR A 55 -2.48 10.44 -2.22
N LEU A 56 -1.36 9.80 -1.92
CA LEU A 56 -0.76 8.80 -2.76
C LEU A 56 -0.27 7.64 -1.91
N LEU A 57 -0.63 6.43 -2.30
CA LEU A 57 -0.14 5.20 -1.70
C LEU A 57 0.64 4.41 -2.76
N TYR A 58 1.90 4.14 -2.48
CA TYR A 58 2.74 3.29 -3.34
C TYR A 58 3.22 2.08 -2.55
N LEU A 59 3.03 0.88 -3.09
CA LEU A 59 3.40 -0.39 -2.45
C LEU A 59 4.23 -1.27 -3.39
N ARG A 60 5.20 -1.97 -2.80
CA ARG A 60 5.93 -3.10 -3.37
C ARG A 60 5.62 -4.33 -2.53
N ILE A 61 4.86 -5.24 -3.12
CA ILE A 61 4.47 -6.51 -2.53
C ILE A 61 5.45 -7.54 -3.05
N THR A 62 6.47 -7.85 -2.26
CA THR A 62 7.39 -8.95 -2.61
C THR A 62 6.59 -10.25 -2.62
N ALA A 63 6.84 -11.09 -3.62
CA ALA A 63 6.34 -12.46 -3.61
C ALA A 63 7.08 -13.21 -2.49
N GLY A 64 6.63 -13.04 -1.24
CA GLY A 64 7.14 -13.80 -0.12
C GLY A 64 6.72 -15.26 -0.28
N GLU A 65 7.62 -16.17 0.11
CA GLU A 65 7.20 -17.51 0.50
C GLU A 65 6.03 -17.40 1.48
N PRO A 66 5.04 -18.31 1.41
CA PRO A 66 3.88 -18.24 2.29
C PRO A 66 4.35 -18.27 3.75
N LEU A 67 4.46 -17.09 4.39
CA LEU A 67 4.67 -16.96 5.83
C LEU A 67 3.63 -17.88 6.47
N HIS A 68 4.09 -18.91 7.18
CA HIS A 68 3.28 -19.99 7.74
C HIS A 68 1.87 -19.52 8.08
N LYS A 69 0.94 -19.85 7.18
CA LYS A 69 -0.45 -19.40 7.24
C LYS A 69 -1.24 -20.37 8.10
N LEU A 70 -1.89 -19.83 9.12
CA LEU A 70 -3.22 -20.33 9.50
C LEU A 70 -4.12 -20.32 8.24
N PRO A 71 -4.95 -21.35 8.03
CA PRO A 71 -5.74 -21.47 6.80
C PRO A 71 -6.69 -20.26 6.64
N GLY A 72 -6.64 -19.58 5.47
CA GLY A 72 -7.51 -18.43 5.20
C GLY A 72 -7.23 -17.64 3.92
N THR A 73 -6.08 -16.97 3.75
CA THR A 73 -5.74 -16.20 2.52
C THR A 73 -4.24 -15.87 2.50
N PRO A 74 -3.55 -15.82 1.35
CA PRO A 74 -2.19 -15.26 1.28
C PRO A 74 -2.12 -13.80 1.71
N SER A 75 -1.55 -13.57 2.89
CA SER A 75 -0.95 -12.28 3.22
C SER A 75 0.51 -12.27 2.76
N ALA A 76 0.90 -11.22 2.04
CA ALA A 76 2.28 -10.98 1.68
C ALA A 76 2.80 -9.73 2.40
N PRO A 77 4.06 -9.73 2.85
CA PRO A 77 4.68 -8.51 3.36
C PRO A 77 4.72 -7.46 2.25
N ALA A 78 4.43 -6.21 2.62
CA ALA A 78 4.47 -5.07 1.71
C ALA A 78 5.39 -3.99 2.27
N LYS A 79 6.21 -3.41 1.40
CA LYS A 79 6.93 -2.17 1.65
C LYS A 79 6.27 -1.05 0.86
N GLY A 80 6.42 0.19 1.29
CA GLY A 80 5.83 1.30 0.57
C GLY A 80 5.89 2.60 1.32
N PHE A 81 5.17 3.58 0.83
CA PHE A 81 4.97 4.86 1.49
C PHE A 81 3.58 5.40 1.20
N PHE A 82 3.14 6.27 2.10
CA PHE A 82 1.97 7.10 1.96
C PHE A 82 2.40 8.56 1.90
N ILE A 83 1.87 9.33 0.94
CA ILE A 83 2.17 10.76 0.80
C ILE A 83 0.87 11.54 0.90
N GLN A 84 0.87 12.57 1.73
CA GLN A 84 -0.07 13.67 1.65
C GLN A 84 0.59 14.82 0.86
N ILE A 85 0.03 15.17 -0.30
CA ILE A 85 0.68 16.08 -1.27
C ILE A 85 0.53 17.53 -0.86
N ARG A 86 -0.58 17.91 -0.21
CA ARG A 86 -0.88 19.29 0.19
C ARG A 86 -1.57 19.36 1.56
N GLY A 87 -1.60 20.57 2.11
CA GLY A 87 -2.14 20.87 3.44
C GLY A 87 -1.03 21.00 4.48
N ASP A 88 -1.39 21.39 5.69
CA ASP A 88 -0.43 21.68 6.79
C ASP A 88 0.37 20.45 7.24
N HIS A 89 -0.12 19.27 6.85
CA HIS A 89 0.49 17.98 7.14
C HIS A 89 0.99 17.27 5.88
N ALA A 90 1.30 18.02 4.84
CA ALA A 90 1.94 17.47 3.66
C ALA A 90 3.27 16.81 4.04
N GLY A 91 3.50 15.60 3.52
CA GLY A 91 4.64 14.79 3.90
C GLY A 91 4.56 13.37 3.37
N LEU A 92 5.67 12.66 3.52
CA LEU A 92 5.81 11.23 3.23
C LEU A 92 5.91 10.48 4.55
N ALA A 93 5.19 9.36 4.66
CA ALA A 93 5.28 8.42 5.76
C ALA A 93 5.55 7.01 5.23
N LEU A 94 6.66 6.42 5.65
CA LEU A 94 7.03 5.05 5.27
C LEU A 94 6.08 4.02 5.87
N VAL A 95 5.71 3.00 5.08
CA VAL A 95 4.98 1.83 5.58
C VAL A 95 5.97 0.94 6.34
N THR A 96 5.76 0.82 7.65
CA THR A 96 6.65 0.07 8.55
C THR A 96 6.11 -1.33 8.89
N ALA A 97 4.79 -1.52 8.80
CA ALA A 97 4.16 -2.81 9.03
C ALA A 97 2.82 -2.90 8.29
N GLY A 98 2.32 -4.11 8.08
CA GLY A 98 0.99 -4.31 7.53
C GLY A 98 0.86 -5.58 6.72
N THR A 99 -0.36 -5.77 6.21
CA THR A 99 -0.70 -6.91 5.39
C THR A 99 -1.40 -6.45 4.12
N VAL A 100 -1.07 -7.13 3.03
CA VAL A 100 -1.82 -7.02 1.78
C VAL A 100 -2.32 -8.41 1.42
N GLN A 101 -3.64 -8.55 1.28
CA GLN A 101 -4.28 -9.78 0.84
C GLN A 101 -4.82 -9.58 -0.57
N VAL A 102 -4.47 -10.47 -1.49
CA VAL A 102 -4.92 -10.35 -2.89
C VAL A 102 -5.98 -11.41 -3.16
N GLU A 103 -7.22 -10.99 -3.44
CA GLU A 103 -8.37 -11.92 -3.52
C GLU A 103 -8.30 -12.86 -4.73
N LYS A 104 -7.85 -12.36 -5.89
CA LYS A 104 -7.74 -13.14 -7.12
C LYS A 104 -6.46 -12.78 -7.89
N ARG A 105 -5.80 -13.80 -8.45
CA ARG A 105 -4.59 -13.72 -9.28
C ARG A 105 -4.99 -13.94 -10.74
N SER A 106 -5.44 -12.87 -11.41
CA SER A 106 -5.49 -12.85 -12.88
C SER A 106 -4.29 -12.07 -13.39
N LEU A 107 -3.62 -12.61 -14.41
CA LEU A 107 -2.45 -12.00 -15.06
C LEU A 107 -2.78 -11.41 -16.44
N THR A 108 -4.05 -11.40 -16.84
CA THR A 108 -4.47 -10.81 -18.12
C THR A 108 -4.20 -9.30 -18.14
N SER A 109 -4.05 -8.71 -19.33
CA SER A 109 -3.86 -7.27 -19.50
C SER A 109 -5.03 -6.46 -18.95
N GLU A 110 -6.24 -7.00 -18.99
CA GLU A 110 -7.48 -6.37 -18.50
C GLU A 110 -7.80 -6.73 -17.05
N ALA A 111 -6.89 -7.40 -16.35
CA ALA A 111 -7.15 -7.87 -15.00
C ALA A 111 -7.21 -6.71 -14.00
N VAL A 112 -8.36 -6.59 -13.32
CA VAL A 112 -8.48 -5.79 -12.10
C VAL A 112 -7.97 -6.61 -10.91
N ARG A 113 -7.02 -6.04 -10.18
CA ARG A 113 -6.49 -6.57 -8.93
C ARG A 113 -7.30 -6.06 -7.75
N ARG A 114 -7.91 -6.96 -6.99
CA ARG A 114 -8.55 -6.60 -5.71
C ARG A 114 -7.62 -6.93 -4.56
N LEU A 115 -7.29 -5.92 -3.78
CA LEU A 115 -6.41 -6.02 -2.62
C LEU A 115 -7.14 -5.56 -1.37
N ARG A 116 -7.06 -6.33 -0.28
CA ARG A 116 -7.34 -5.85 1.07
C ARG A 116 -6.04 -5.32 1.66
N VAL A 117 -6.09 -4.11 2.23
CA VAL A 117 -4.93 -3.49 2.88
C VAL A 117 -5.23 -3.23 4.36
N ASP A 118 -4.24 -3.51 5.21
CA ASP A 118 -4.16 -3.02 6.58
C ASP A 118 -2.70 -2.67 6.86
N LEU A 119 -2.38 -1.39 6.75
CA LEU A 119 -1.02 -0.86 6.76
C LEU A 119 -0.83 0.11 7.92
N ARG A 120 0.38 0.15 8.46
CA ARG A 120 0.84 1.11 9.47
C ARG A 120 2.07 1.83 8.96
N CYS A 121 2.09 3.14 9.17
CA CYS A 121 3.19 4.02 8.79
C CYS A 121 4.02 4.43 10.01
N GLU A 122 5.20 5.00 9.78
CA GLU A 122 6.16 5.42 10.81
C GLU A 122 5.64 6.53 11.75
N ASP A 123 4.75 7.38 11.26
CA ASP A 123 4.08 8.46 11.99
C ASP A 123 2.84 7.99 12.79
N GLY A 124 2.62 6.67 12.83
CA GLY A 124 1.45 6.04 13.44
C GLY A 124 0.20 6.04 12.57
N THR A 125 0.25 6.62 11.36
CA THR A 125 -0.87 6.59 10.41
C THR A 125 -1.23 5.15 10.06
N ARG A 126 -2.53 4.85 9.96
CA ARG A 126 -3.06 3.55 9.56
C ARG A 126 -3.94 3.67 8.33
N LEU A 127 -3.74 2.78 7.36
CA LEU A 127 -4.60 2.65 6.19
C LEU A 127 -5.28 1.29 6.17
N THR A 128 -6.61 1.26 6.12
CA THR A 128 -7.38 0.01 6.08
C THR A 128 -8.48 0.07 5.03
N GLY A 129 -8.63 -0.96 4.21
CA GLY A 129 -9.72 -1.02 3.25
C GLY A 129 -9.41 -1.89 2.05
N TRP A 130 -9.96 -1.51 0.90
CA TRP A 130 -9.85 -2.26 -0.34
C TRP A 130 -9.36 -1.38 -1.49
N LEU A 131 -8.50 -1.95 -2.33
CA LEU A 131 -8.06 -1.36 -3.58
C LEU A 131 -8.58 -2.21 -4.75
N ALA A 132 -9.08 -1.56 -5.79
CA ALA A 132 -9.40 -2.15 -7.08
C ALA A 132 -8.47 -1.54 -8.13
N ALA A 133 -7.30 -2.15 -8.31
CA ALA A 133 -6.25 -1.63 -9.18
C ALA A 133 -6.35 -2.19 -10.59
N GLN A 134 -6.24 -1.34 -11.61
CA GLN A 134 -6.17 -1.74 -13.02
C GLN A 134 -4.72 -2.00 -13.42
N ARG A 135 -4.49 -2.92 -14.35
CA ARG A 135 -3.11 -3.18 -14.79
C ARG A 135 -2.62 -2.03 -15.66
N ASP A 136 -1.54 -1.37 -15.25
CA ASP A 136 -0.91 -0.31 -16.03
C ASP A 136 0.60 -0.24 -15.75
N ASP A 137 1.35 -0.97 -16.57
CA ASP A 137 2.80 -1.08 -16.46
C ASP A 137 3.50 0.26 -16.80
N TRP A 138 2.89 1.05 -17.69
CA TRP A 138 3.43 2.34 -18.12
C TRP A 138 3.28 3.39 -17.02
N GLN A 139 2.10 3.52 -16.43
CA GLN A 139 1.84 4.51 -15.38
C GLN A 139 2.73 4.30 -14.16
N LEU A 140 2.93 3.03 -13.74
CA LEU A 140 3.86 2.75 -12.64
C LEU A 140 5.32 3.04 -13.01
N THR A 141 5.74 2.68 -14.21
CA THR A 141 7.11 2.96 -14.66
C THR A 141 7.35 4.46 -14.78
N TYR A 142 6.38 5.21 -15.29
CA TYR A 142 6.44 6.66 -15.39
C TYR A 142 6.50 7.29 -14.00
N PHE A 143 5.67 6.83 -13.07
CA PHE A 143 5.69 7.28 -11.67
C PHE A 143 7.08 7.08 -11.03
N GLU A 144 7.62 5.86 -11.12
CA GLU A 144 8.91 5.49 -10.53
C GLU A 144 10.08 6.25 -11.14
N LYS A 145 10.09 6.47 -12.46
CA LYS A 145 11.23 7.08 -13.14
C LYS A 145 11.17 8.61 -13.19
N HIS A 146 9.97 9.19 -13.22
CA HIS A 146 9.80 10.62 -13.53
C HIS A 146 9.07 11.41 -12.45
N ARG A 147 8.09 10.82 -11.74
CA ARG A 147 7.34 11.57 -10.72
C ARG A 147 8.00 11.54 -9.35
N ARG A 148 8.42 10.36 -8.88
CA ARG A 148 8.97 10.14 -7.52
C ARG A 148 10.16 9.17 -7.48
N PRO A 149 11.23 9.40 -8.26
CA PRO A 149 12.39 8.49 -8.27
C PRO A 149 13.10 8.40 -6.92
N ALA A 150 13.26 9.51 -6.20
CA ALA A 150 13.93 9.53 -4.90
C ALA A 150 13.19 8.70 -3.83
N ASP A 151 11.88 8.90 -3.69
CA ASP A 151 11.06 8.16 -2.72
C ASP A 151 11.05 6.64 -3.00
N VAL A 152 11.05 6.26 -4.27
CA VAL A 152 11.09 4.84 -4.69
C VAL A 152 12.46 4.23 -4.43
N ASN A 153 13.55 4.98 -4.61
CA ASN A 153 14.91 4.51 -4.33
C ASN A 153 15.14 4.29 -2.82
N MET A 154 14.58 5.16 -1.97
CA MET A 154 14.64 5.00 -0.51
C MET A 154 14.07 3.64 -0.04
N LEU A 155 13.04 3.10 -0.73
CA LEU A 155 12.48 1.78 -0.43
C LEU A 155 13.39 0.60 -0.79
N GLN A 156 14.39 0.82 -1.66
CA GLN A 156 15.33 -0.21 -2.09
C GLN A 156 16.54 -0.28 -1.17
N GLU A 157 16.97 0.87 -0.64
CA GLU A 157 18.11 1.01 0.28
C GLU A 157 17.75 0.54 1.70
N SER A 158 16.49 0.71 2.09
CA SER A 158 15.96 0.08 3.29
C SER A 158 15.87 -1.44 3.04
N GLY A 159 16.86 -2.20 3.52
CA GLY A 159 17.00 -3.66 3.40
C GLY A 159 15.73 -4.44 3.79
N PRO A 160 15.66 -5.77 3.59
CA PRO A 160 14.45 -6.55 3.90
C PRO A 160 13.93 -6.21 5.30
N PRO A 161 12.60 -6.12 5.51
CA PRO A 161 12.09 -5.78 6.84
C PRO A 161 12.66 -6.81 7.80
N ALA A 162 13.31 -6.37 8.88
CA ALA A 162 13.96 -7.26 9.81
C ALA A 162 12.96 -8.35 10.21
N SER A 163 13.25 -9.60 9.85
CA SER A 163 12.45 -10.74 10.28
C SER A 163 12.51 -10.76 11.80
N VAL A 164 11.41 -10.41 12.46
CA VAL A 164 11.29 -10.59 13.91
C VAL A 164 11.25 -12.10 14.15
N VAL A 165 12.43 -12.68 14.39
CA VAL A 165 12.56 -14.04 14.88
C VAL A 165 12.06 -14.02 16.31
N TYR A 166 10.81 -14.44 16.53
CA TYR A 166 10.36 -14.77 17.87
C TYR A 166 11.23 -15.93 18.36
N GLY A 167 12.07 -15.62 19.35
CA GLY A 167 12.96 -16.59 19.99
C GLY A 167 12.17 -17.81 20.44
N GLN A 168 12.66 -18.98 20.05
CA GLN A 168 12.24 -20.23 20.66
C GLN A 168 12.68 -20.22 22.12
N SER A 169 11.73 -20.06 23.04
CA SER A 169 11.93 -20.38 24.43
C SER A 169 12.20 -21.88 24.54
N GLN A 170 13.45 -22.27 24.83
CA GLN A 170 13.75 -23.64 25.26
C GLN A 170 13.04 -23.90 26.60
N PRO A 171 12.41 -25.07 26.79
CA PRO A 171 12.02 -25.48 28.13
C PRO A 171 13.29 -25.88 28.91
N ALA A 172 13.37 -25.42 30.15
CA ALA A 172 14.34 -25.93 31.12
C ALA A 172 13.94 -27.35 31.53
N GLU A 173 14.93 -28.25 31.55
CA GLU A 173 14.85 -29.56 32.20
C GLU A 173 14.82 -29.45 33.73
#